data_AF-A0A3D4NP56-F1
#
_entry.id   AF-A0A3D4NP56-F1
#
_cell.length_a   1.000
_cell.length_b   1.000
_cell.length_c   1.000
_cell.angle_alpha   90.00
_cell.angle_beta   90.00
_cell.angle_gamma   90.00
#
_symmetry.space_group_name_H-M   'P 1'
#
loop_
_entity.id
_entity.type
_entity.pdbx_description
1 polymer ?
#
loop_
_entity_poly.entity_id
_entity_poly.type
_entity_poly.pdbx_seq_one_letter_code
_entity_poly.pdbx_strand_id
1 'polypeptide(L)'
;VHAGYPLDVEALLIIELDGPGVEVDELIKRVEAIARGCGSTTVQISNSETERNLFWAGRKAAFPAVGRISPDYLCMDGTIPRGALPKALARIRDLSAKYDLRVANVFHAGDGNLHPLIL
;
A
#
# COMPACT_ATOMS: atom_id res chain seq x y z
N VAL A 1 -10.95 5.93 -10.12
CA VAL A 1 -9.64 6.00 -10.80
C VAL A 1 -9.26 4.57 -11.15
N HIS A 2 -9.01 4.27 -12.43
CA HIS A 2 -8.60 2.93 -12.87
C HIS A 2 -7.09 2.97 -13.15
N ALA A 3 -6.28 2.82 -12.11
CA ALA A 3 -4.82 2.99 -12.18
C ALA A 3 -4.06 1.76 -12.73
N GLY A 4 -4.78 0.72 -13.16
CA GLY A 4 -4.16 -0.48 -13.75
C GLY A 4 -3.50 -1.44 -12.75
N TYR A 5 -3.85 -1.34 -11.46
CA TYR A 5 -3.27 -2.23 -10.44
C TYR A 5 -3.67 -3.69 -10.65
N PRO A 6 -2.76 -4.64 -10.35
CA PRO A 6 -3.11 -6.06 -10.35
C PRO A 6 -4.20 -6.32 -9.30
N LEU A 7 -5.16 -7.16 -9.66
CA LEU A 7 -6.31 -7.53 -8.82
C LEU A 7 -6.14 -8.93 -8.20
N ASP A 8 -5.08 -9.64 -8.60
CA ASP A 8 -4.72 -11.00 -8.21
C ASP A 8 -3.62 -11.02 -7.14
N VAL A 9 -3.50 -9.95 -6.35
CA VAL A 9 -2.52 -9.79 -5.25
C VAL A 9 -3.19 -9.43 -3.94
N GLU A 10 -2.61 -9.87 -2.82
CA GLU A 10 -3.13 -9.55 -1.47
C GLU A 10 -2.74 -8.14 -1.00
N ALA A 11 -1.68 -7.56 -1.55
CA ALA A 11 -1.17 -6.26 -1.15
C ALA A 11 -0.51 -5.52 -2.31
N LEU A 12 -0.51 -4.18 -2.22
CA LEU A 12 0.19 -3.29 -3.14
C LEU A 12 1.14 -2.39 -2.32
N LEU A 13 2.35 -2.21 -2.81
CA LEU A 13 3.33 -1.28 -2.27
C LEU A 13 3.72 -0.27 -3.35
N ILE A 14 3.58 1.02 -3.05
CA ILE A 14 4.06 2.11 -3.90
C ILE A 14 5.33 2.66 -3.27
N ILE A 15 6.36 2.81 -4.09
CA ILE A 15 7.66 3.34 -3.71
C ILE A 15 7.95 4.51 -4.64
N GLU A 16 8.31 5.64 -4.07
CA GLU A 16 8.76 6.82 -4.81
C GLU A 16 10.20 7.12 -4.44
N LEU A 17 10.97 7.50 -5.46
CA LEU A 17 12.39 7.84 -5.35
C LEU A 17 12.55 9.24 -5.93
N ASP A 18 13.30 10.08 -5.24
CA ASP A 18 13.58 11.45 -5.62
C ASP A 18 15.08 11.71 -5.51
N GLY A 19 15.62 12.50 -6.43
CA GLY A 19 17.04 12.78 -6.52
C GLY A 19 17.55 12.95 -7.96
N PRO A 20 18.88 13.03 -8.15
CA PRO A 20 19.49 13.08 -9.47
C PRO A 20 19.08 11.87 -10.32
N GLY A 21 18.78 12.08 -11.62
CA GLY A 21 18.26 11.01 -12.48
C GLY A 21 19.13 9.75 -12.50
N VAL A 22 20.46 9.90 -12.56
CA VAL A 22 21.40 8.77 -12.50
C VAL A 22 21.33 7.97 -11.20
N GLU A 23 21.07 8.63 -10.07
CA GLU A 23 20.91 7.98 -8.77
C GLU A 23 19.56 7.27 -8.68
N VAL A 24 18.49 7.93 -9.13
CA VAL A 24 17.15 7.34 -9.18
C VAL A 24 17.14 6.09 -10.06
N ASP A 25 17.77 6.11 -11.24
CA ASP A 25 17.85 4.96 -12.13
C ASP A 25 18.52 3.75 -11.47
N GLU A 26 19.57 3.98 -10.67
CA GLU A 26 20.26 2.91 -9.93
C GLU A 26 19.42 2.41 -8.74
N LEU A 27 18.78 3.33 -8.01
CA LEU A 27 17.90 2.99 -6.90
C LEU A 27 16.67 2.20 -7.37
N ILE A 28 16.09 2.53 -8.52
CA ILE A 28 14.99 1.77 -9.13
C ILE A 28 15.39 0.32 -9.34
N LYS A 29 16.56 0.07 -9.96
CA LYS A 29 17.07 -1.31 -10.18
C LYS A 29 17.24 -2.06 -8.87
N ARG A 30 17.79 -1.39 -7.85
CA ARG A 30 18.00 -1.99 -6.53
C ARG A 30 16.68 -2.33 -5.84
N VAL A 31 15.70 -1.42 -5.88
CA VAL A 31 14.36 -1.63 -5.32
C VAL A 31 13.65 -2.76 -6.04
N GLU A 32 13.70 -2.81 -7.37
CA GLU A 32 13.13 -3.90 -8.17
C GLU A 32 13.74 -5.25 -7.79
N ALA A 33 15.07 -5.34 -7.68
CA ALA A 33 15.76 -6.56 -7.28
C ALA A 33 15.33 -7.04 -5.88
N ILE A 34 15.20 -6.12 -4.91
CA ILE A 34 14.70 -6.43 -3.57
C ILE A 34 13.26 -6.92 -3.63
N ALA A 35 12.37 -6.22 -4.34
CA ALA A 35 10.96 -6.59 -4.45
C ALA A 35 10.78 -7.99 -5.06
N ARG A 36 11.49 -8.28 -6.15
CA ARG A 36 11.49 -9.62 -6.77
C ARG A 36 12.07 -10.67 -5.84
N GLY A 37 13.19 -10.38 -5.15
CA GLY A 37 13.79 -11.27 -4.16
C GLY A 37 12.88 -11.57 -2.96
N CYS A 38 11.96 -10.65 -2.64
CA CYS A 38 10.92 -10.82 -1.61
C CYS A 38 9.62 -11.44 -2.15
N GLY A 39 9.58 -11.91 -3.41
CA GLY A 39 8.44 -12.64 -3.96
C GLY A 39 7.37 -11.78 -4.62
N SER A 40 7.66 -10.52 -4.98
CA SER A 40 6.71 -9.70 -5.75
C SER A 40 6.42 -10.34 -7.11
N THR A 41 5.15 -10.64 -7.39
CA THR A 41 4.69 -11.24 -8.65
C THR A 41 4.61 -10.23 -9.78
N THR A 42 4.31 -8.97 -9.44
CA THR A 42 4.22 -7.85 -10.38
C THR A 42 5.13 -6.72 -9.90
N VAL A 43 5.89 -6.11 -10.81
CA VAL A 43 6.68 -4.89 -10.57
C VAL A 43 6.49 -3.99 -11.78
N GLN A 44 6.03 -2.76 -11.55
CA GLN A 44 5.79 -1.77 -12.58
C GLN A 44 6.48 -0.45 -12.22
N ILE A 45 7.32 0.03 -13.13
CA ILE A 45 8.06 1.30 -12.99
C ILE A 45 7.34 2.31 -13.88
N SER A 46 7.07 3.51 -13.35
CA SER A 46 6.46 4.58 -14.14
C SER A 46 7.45 5.16 -15.15
N ASN A 47 7.04 5.32 -16.40
CA ASN A 47 7.87 5.87 -17.49
C ASN A 47 7.49 7.30 -17.88
N SER A 48 6.53 7.90 -17.18
CA SER A 48 6.10 9.28 -17.41
C SER A 48 5.51 9.89 -16.14
N GLU A 49 5.50 11.23 -16.10
CA GLU A 49 4.80 11.97 -15.03
C GLU A 49 3.31 11.65 -15.00
N THR A 50 2.67 11.45 -16.15
CA THR A 50 1.26 11.05 -16.24
C THR A 50 1.01 9.71 -15.56
N GLU A 51 1.85 8.71 -15.82
CA GLU A 51 1.75 7.38 -15.20
C GLU A 51 2.03 7.44 -13.69
N ARG A 52 3.09 8.17 -13.28
CA ARG A 52 3.40 8.42 -11.86
C ARG A 52 2.19 9.02 -11.12
N ASN A 53 1.58 10.05 -11.71
CA ASN A 53 0.41 10.72 -11.13
C ASN A 53 -0.81 9.79 -11.10
N LEU A 54 -0.97 8.89 -12.08
CA LEU A 54 -2.06 7.90 -12.10
C LEU A 54 -1.95 6.90 -10.94
N PHE A 55 -0.74 6.40 -10.65
CA PHE A 55 -0.51 5.55 -9.48
C PHE A 55 -0.86 6.31 -8.19
N TRP A 56 -0.33 7.51 -8.00
CA TRP A 56 -0.66 8.29 -6.81
C TRP A 56 -2.15 8.62 -6.67
N ALA A 57 -2.84 8.92 -7.78
CA ALA A 57 -4.28 9.11 -7.79
C ALA A 57 -5.03 7.85 -7.34
N GLY A 58 -4.58 6.66 -7.77
CA GLY A 58 -5.10 5.38 -7.30
C GLY A 58 -4.92 5.20 -5.79
N ARG A 59 -3.73 5.49 -5.25
CA ARG A 59 -3.43 5.38 -3.80
C ARG A 59 -4.25 6.35 -2.95
N LYS A 60 -4.42 7.59 -3.41
CA LYS A 60 -5.26 8.60 -2.73
C LYS A 60 -6.73 8.22 -2.77
N ALA A 61 -7.17 7.52 -3.81
CA ALA A 61 -8.55 7.07 -3.97
C ALA A 61 -8.94 5.86 -3.10
N ALA A 62 -8.03 5.30 -2.29
CA ALA A 62 -8.32 4.14 -1.44
C ALA A 62 -9.45 4.42 -0.42
N PHE A 63 -9.41 5.54 0.29
CA PHE A 63 -10.45 5.95 1.24
C PHE A 63 -11.83 6.15 0.60
N PRO A 64 -11.98 6.94 -0.49
CA PRO A 64 -13.29 7.08 -1.13
C PRO A 64 -13.76 5.79 -1.81
N ALA A 65 -12.85 4.89 -2.23
CA ALA A 65 -13.24 3.57 -2.70
C ALA A 65 -13.84 2.71 -1.57
N VAL A 66 -13.22 2.73 -0.38
CA VAL A 66 -13.73 2.05 0.81
C VAL A 66 -15.08 2.65 1.26
N GLY A 67 -15.24 3.97 1.23
CA GLY A 67 -16.51 4.63 1.53
C GLY A 67 -17.67 4.24 0.59
N ARG A 68 -17.39 3.71 -0.60
CA ARG A 68 -18.42 3.12 -1.49
C ARG A 68 -18.79 1.69 -1.10
N ILE A 69 -17.91 0.98 -0.40
CA ILE A 69 -18.12 -0.41 0.08
C ILE A 69 -18.88 -0.39 1.40
N SER A 70 -18.49 0.51 2.31
CA SER A 70 -19.17 0.76 3.57
C SER A 70 -19.15 2.26 3.85
N PRO A 71 -20.28 2.97 3.73
CA PRO A 71 -20.35 4.40 4.03
C PRO A 71 -20.01 4.72 5.50
N ASP A 72 -20.28 3.79 6.40
CA ASP A 72 -20.19 3.95 7.86
C ASP A 72 -18.95 3.25 8.45
N TYR A 73 -17.77 3.45 7.85
CA TYR A 73 -16.53 2.85 8.35
C TYR A 73 -15.86 3.70 9.43
N LEU A 74 -15.13 3.03 10.34
CA LEU A 74 -14.24 3.70 11.30
C LEU A 74 -12.82 3.71 10.77
N CYS A 75 -12.27 4.91 10.58
CA CYS A 75 -10.86 5.10 10.28
C CYS A 75 -10.07 5.16 11.58
N MET A 76 -9.24 4.14 11.83
CA MET A 76 -8.27 4.18 12.91
C MET A 76 -6.98 4.84 12.41
N ASP A 77 -6.24 5.49 13.31
CA ASP A 77 -4.92 6.06 13.01
C ASP A 77 -3.97 5.74 14.16
N GLY A 78 -2.85 5.08 13.85
CA GLY A 78 -1.89 4.67 14.85
C GLY A 78 -0.53 4.32 14.26
N THR A 79 0.51 4.65 15.00
CA THR A 79 1.90 4.39 14.59
C THR A 79 2.46 3.21 15.37
N ILE A 80 3.09 2.27 14.67
CA ILE A 80 3.77 1.12 15.24
C ILE A 80 5.22 1.06 14.77
N PRO A 81 6.13 0.41 15.52
CA PRO A 81 7.49 0.19 15.05
C PRO A 81 7.48 -0.61 13.74
N ARG A 82 8.19 -0.16 12.70
CA ARG A 82 8.15 -0.77 11.36
C ARG A 82 8.36 -2.28 11.36
N GLY A 83 9.29 -2.78 12.19
CA GLY A 83 9.57 -4.21 12.31
C GLY A 83 8.41 -5.04 12.90
N ALA A 84 7.46 -4.39 13.55
CA ALA A 84 6.24 -5.01 14.08
C ALA A 84 5.05 -4.92 13.11
N LEU A 85 5.20 -4.31 11.94
CA LEU A 85 4.12 -4.16 10.95
C LEU A 85 3.51 -5.51 10.54
N PRO A 86 4.29 -6.58 10.23
CA PRO A 86 3.71 -7.89 9.93
C PRO A 86 2.88 -8.45 11.08
N LYS A 87 3.34 -8.28 12.32
CA LYS A 87 2.63 -8.73 13.53
C LYS A 87 1.33 -7.95 13.73
N ALA A 88 1.35 -6.64 13.51
CA ALA A 88 0.16 -5.79 13.62
C ALA A 88 -0.91 -6.20 12.59
N LEU A 89 -0.52 -6.35 11.32
CA LEU A 89 -1.44 -6.77 10.25
C LEU A 89 -2.02 -8.17 10.48
N ALA A 90 -1.19 -9.13 10.91
CA ALA A 90 -1.66 -10.46 11.29
C ALA A 90 -2.68 -10.39 12.42
N ARG A 91 -2.41 -9.57 13.45
CA ARG A 91 -3.33 -9.41 14.57
C ARG A 91 -4.65 -8.74 14.17
N ILE A 92 -4.61 -7.75 13.27
CA ILE A 92 -5.81 -7.12 12.71
C ILE A 92 -6.66 -8.16 11.98
N ARG A 93 -6.05 -9.03 11.17
CA ARG A 93 -6.75 -10.14 10.49
C ARG A 93 -7.40 -11.11 11.48
N ASP A 94 -6.70 -11.50 12.53
CA ASP A 94 -7.25 -12.39 13.57
C ASP A 94 -8.44 -11.75 14.31
N LEU A 95 -8.34 -10.44 14.60
CA LEU A 95 -9.42 -9.68 15.25
C LEU A 95 -10.62 -9.51 14.31
N SER A 96 -10.37 -9.22 13.03
CA SER A 96 -11.41 -9.14 11.99
C SER A 96 -12.22 -10.43 11.93
N ALA A 97 -11.56 -11.59 11.90
CA ALA A 97 -12.24 -12.89 11.92
C ALA A 97 -12.96 -13.17 13.26
N LYS A 98 -12.33 -12.84 14.39
CA LYS A 98 -12.91 -13.09 15.73
C LYS A 98 -14.20 -12.31 15.96
N TYR A 99 -14.27 -11.07 15.49
CA TYR A 99 -15.41 -10.17 15.73
C TYR A 99 -16.36 -10.06 14.54
N ASP A 100 -16.10 -10.79 13.45
CA ASP A 100 -16.87 -10.73 12.20
C ASP A 100 -17.00 -9.30 11.65
N LEU A 101 -15.90 -8.54 11.72
CA LEU A 101 -15.80 -7.18 11.22
C LEU A 101 -14.83 -7.14 10.05
N ARG A 102 -15.26 -6.63 8.90
CA ARG A 102 -14.36 -6.49 7.74
C ARG A 102 -13.39 -5.35 7.99
N VAL A 103 -12.14 -5.51 7.58
CA VAL A 103 -11.12 -4.47 7.71
C VAL A 103 -10.34 -4.32 6.41
N ALA A 104 -10.28 -3.10 5.89
CA ALA A 104 -9.34 -2.72 4.83
C ALA A 104 -8.14 -2.00 5.46
N ASN A 105 -6.92 -2.26 4.98
CA ASN A 105 -5.72 -1.60 5.49
C ASN A 105 -5.14 -0.68 4.42
N VAL A 106 -4.93 0.58 4.80
CA VAL A 106 -4.22 1.58 4.00
C VAL A 106 -3.23 2.25 4.92
N PHE A 107 -1.95 2.35 4.55
CA PHE A 107 -0.94 2.82 5.50
C PHE A 107 0.33 3.33 4.84
N HIS A 108 1.19 3.94 5.65
CA HIS A 108 2.55 4.37 5.32
C HIS A 108 3.54 3.36 5.89
N ALA A 109 3.97 2.41 5.06
CA ALA A 109 4.85 1.33 5.53
C ALA A 109 6.25 1.82 5.97
N GLY A 110 6.71 2.94 5.39
CA GLY A 110 8.06 3.49 5.62
C GLY A 110 8.28 4.11 6.99
N ASP A 111 7.23 4.62 7.63
CA ASP A 111 7.25 5.22 8.98
C ASP A 111 6.42 4.42 10.00
N GLY A 112 5.63 3.44 9.55
CA GLY A 112 4.84 2.58 10.41
C GLY A 112 3.49 3.19 10.83
N ASN A 113 3.02 4.23 10.16
CA ASN A 113 1.70 4.81 10.39
C ASN A 113 0.61 4.00 9.67
N LEU A 114 -0.25 3.31 10.44
CA LEU A 114 -1.33 2.46 9.94
C LEU A 114 -2.69 3.14 10.01
N HIS A 115 -3.52 2.91 8.97
CA HIS A 115 -4.94 3.22 8.98
C HIS A 115 -5.80 1.98 8.71
N PRO A 116 -6.08 1.16 9.74
CA PRO A 116 -7.11 0.13 9.67
C PRO A 116 -8.49 0.80 9.49
N LEU A 117 -9.20 0.42 8.45
CA LEU A 117 -10.55 0.89 8.14
C LEU A 117 -11.53 -0.23 8.47
N ILE A 118 -12.21 -0.12 9.60
CA ILE A 118 -13.19 -1.11 10.07
C ILE A 118 -14.52 -0.81 9.38
N LEU A 119 -15.00 -1.73 8.55
CA LEU A 119 -16.11 -1.54 7.61
C LEU A 119 -17.45 -2.03 8.15
#